data_AF-A0A925V2U9-F1
#
_entry.id   AF-A0A925V2U9-F1
#
_cell.length_a   1.000
_cell.length_b   1.000
_cell.length_c   1.000
_cell.angle_alpha   90.00
_cell.angle_beta   90.00
_cell.angle_gamma   90.00
#
_symmetry.space_group_name_H-M   'P 1'
#
loop_
_entity.id
_entity.type
_entity.pdbx_description
1 polymer ?
#
loop_
_entity_poly.entity_id
_entity_poly.type
_entity_poly.pdbx_seq_one_letter_code
_entity_poly.pdbx_strand_id
1 'polypeptide(L)' 'MGEAVSVVPHRSGAVVVAYVTQDEHRLELVDAQGEASWTTSWPRGADDDGLAALAVDETGDIYVAALGGSASVWAFVSPQ' A
#
# COMPACT_ATOMS: atom_id res chain seq x y z
N MET A 1 0.41 -8.13 12.87
CA MET A 1 0.86 -7.57 11.58
C MET A 1 0.26 -8.43 10.48
N GLY A 2 -0.33 -7.81 9.45
CA GLY A 2 -0.80 -8.54 8.26
C GLY A 2 0.39 -9.10 7.47
N GLU A 3 0.09 -9.97 6.51
CA GLU A 3 1.10 -10.46 5.57
C GLU A 3 1.51 -9.34 4.61
N ALA A 4 2.81 -9.19 4.35
CA ALA A 4 3.30 -8.28 3.34
C ALA A 4 3.04 -8.88 1.95
N VAL A 5 2.27 -8.18 1.12
CA VAL A 5 1.81 -8.70 -0.18
C VAL A 5 2.52 -8.06 -1.37
N SER A 6 3.13 -6.90 -1.18
CA SER A 6 3.87 -6.20 -2.23
C SER A 6 4.86 -5.22 -1.63
N VAL A 7 5.99 -5.03 -2.32
CA VAL A 7 7.03 -4.06 -1.98
C VAL A 7 7.45 -3.34 -3.25
N VAL A 8 7.46 -2.01 -3.23
CA VAL A 8 7.89 -1.19 -4.37
C VAL A 8 8.90 -0.12 -3.95
N PRO A 9 9.93 0.17 -4.76
CA PRO A 9 10.88 1.24 -4.47
C PRO A 9 10.21 2.61 -4.44
N HIS A 10 10.72 3.52 -3.61
CA HIS A 10 10.33 4.92 -3.58
C HIS A 10 11.54 5.82 -3.84
N ARG A 11 11.31 7.00 -4.45
CA ARG A 11 12.38 7.93 -4.83
C ARG A 11 13.26 8.43 -3.69
N SER A 12 12.78 8.36 -2.44
CA SER A 12 13.56 8.73 -1.25
C SER A 12 14.66 7.72 -0.91
N GLY A 13 14.69 6.56 -1.57
CA GLY A 13 15.55 5.44 -1.21
C GLY A 13 14.92 4.48 -0.18
N ALA A 14 13.72 4.81 0.32
CA ALA A 14 12.87 3.91 1.09
C ALA A 14 12.10 2.94 0.19
N VAL A 15 11.32 2.05 0.80
CA VAL A 15 10.37 1.18 0.11
C VAL A 15 8.95 1.39 0.64
N VAL A 16 7.97 1.30 -0.23
CA VAL A 16 6.56 1.17 0.17
C VAL A 16 6.28 -0.31 0.35
N VAL A 17 5.88 -0.69 1.56
CA VAL A 17 5.45 -2.06 1.90
C VAL A 17 3.93 -2.05 2.06
N ALA A 18 3.26 -2.95 1.35
CA ALA A 18 1.84 -3.17 1.49
C ALA A 18 1.55 -4.41 2.33
N TYR A 19 0.60 -4.25 3.24
CA TYR A 19 0.05 -5.30 4.07
C TYR A 19 -1.43 -5.43 3.83
N VAL A 20 -1.90 -6.67 3.78
CA VAL A 20 -3.33 -6.98 3.82
C VAL A 20 -3.60 -7.74 5.11
N THR A 21 -4.58 -7.27 5.86
CA THR A 21 -5.07 -7.92 7.08
C THR A 21 -6.49 -8.45 6.85
N GLN A 22 -7.11 -8.99 7.90
CA GLN A 22 -8.54 -9.33 7.84
C GLN A 22 -9.42 -8.08 7.75
N ASP A 23 -8.99 -6.96 8.35
CA ASP A 23 -9.86 -5.79 8.56
C ASP A 23 -9.50 -4.59 7.68
N GLU A 24 -8.23 -4.47 7.29
CA GLU A 24 -7.69 -3.30 6.58
C GLU A 24 -6.57 -3.66 5.59
N HIS A 25 -6.41 -2.78 4.61
CA HIS A 25 -5.19 -2.62 3.83
C HIS A 25 -4.33 -1.57 4.49
N ARG A 26 -3.01 -1.75 4.45
CA ARG A 26 -2.06 -0.81 5.04
C ARG A 26 -0.85 -0.64 4.16
N LEU A 27 -0.39 0.59 4.01
CA LEU A 27 0.89 0.92 3.39
C LEU A 27 1.81 1.56 4.44
N GLU A 28 3.08 1.18 4.39
CA GLU A 28 4.15 1.78 5.20
C GLU A 28 5.28 2.21 4.27
N LEU A 29 5.85 3.39 4.49
CA LEU A 29 7.09 3.83 3.85
C LEU A 29 8.24 3.53 4.81
N VAL A 30 8.99 2.47 4.52
CA VAL A 30 10.01 1.91 5.39
C VAL A 30 11.40 2.26 4.87
N ASP A 31 12.23 2.85 5.73
CA ASP A 31 13.60 3.22 5.38
C ASP A 31 14.57 2.02 5.40
N ALA A 32 15.84 2.28 5.09
CA ALA A 32 16.88 1.25 5.03
C ALA A 32 17.21 0.64 6.40
N GLN A 33 16.79 1.27 7.49
CA GLN A 33 16.95 0.80 8.86
C GLN A 33 15.75 -0.05 9.32
N GLY A 34 14.69 -0.12 8.50
CA GLY A 34 13.46 -0.85 8.82
C GLY A 34 12.44 0.00 9.57
N GLU A 35 12.65 1.30 9.70
CA GLU A 35 11.75 2.19 10.42
C GLU A 35 10.70 2.78 9.48
N ALA A 36 9.44 2.76 9.92
CA ALA A 36 8.34 3.35 9.18
C ALA A 36 8.31 4.88 9.38
N SER A 37 8.62 5.61 8.31
CA SER A 37 8.58 7.08 8.28
C SER A 37 7.16 7.62 8.02
N TRP A 38 6.30 6.80 7.41
CA TRP A 38 4.92 7.13 7.10
C TRP A 38 4.07 5.85 7.05
N THR A 39 2.80 5.96 7.49
CA THR A 39 1.83 4.86 7.47
C THR A 39 0.45 5.39 7.11
N THR A 40 -0.27 4.64 6.28
CA THR A 40 -1.71 4.82 6.08
C THR A 40 -2.42 3.47 6.08
N SER A 41 -3.68 3.45 6.48
CA SER A 41 -4.54 2.28 6.33
C SER A 41 -5.96 2.67 5.94
N TRP A 42 -6.66 1.74 5.31
CA TRP A 42 -8.07 1.87 4.99
C TRP A 42 -8.79 0.53 5.13
N PRO A 43 -10.09 0.53 5.47
CA PRO A 43 -10.84 -0.70 5.68
C PRO A 43 -10.84 -1.59 4.44
N ARG A 44 -10.76 -2.90 4.68
CA ARG A 44 -10.97 -3.93 3.67
C ARG A 44 -12.48 -4.06 3.45
N GLY A 45 -12.92 -3.95 2.20
CA GLY A 45 -14.33 -4.20 1.86
C GLY A 45 -14.73 -5.65 2.12
N ALA A 46 -16.03 -5.91 2.35
CA ALA A 46 -16.53 -7.26 2.67
C ALA A 46 -16.21 -8.30 1.58
N ASP A 47 -16.11 -7.87 0.32
CA ASP A 47 -15.74 -8.71 -0.83
C ASP A 47 -14.33 -8.42 -1.35
N ASP A 48 -13.50 -7.72 -0.58
CA ASP A 48 -12.17 -7.32 -1.03
C ASP A 48 -11.22 -8.53 -0.98
N ASP A 49 -10.70 -8.93 -2.14
CA ASP A 49 -9.83 -10.08 -2.33
C ASP A 49 -8.35 -9.73 -2.10
N GLY A 50 -8.02 -8.45 -1.92
CA GLY A 50 -6.68 -7.99 -1.61
C GLY A 50 -6.14 -6.91 -2.56
N LEU A 51 -4.87 -6.60 -2.37
CA LEU A 51 -4.12 -5.68 -3.23
C LEU A 51 -3.60 -6.41 -4.46
N ALA A 52 -3.93 -5.92 -5.65
CA ALA A 52 -3.46 -6.50 -6.90
C ALA A 52 -2.17 -5.87 -7.41
N ALA A 53 -1.99 -4.56 -7.24
CA ALA A 53 -0.79 -3.87 -7.70
C ALA A 53 -0.52 -2.56 -6.95
N LEU A 54 0.75 -2.18 -6.94
CA LEU A 54 1.25 -0.89 -6.49
C LEU A 54 2.20 -0.32 -7.54
N ALA A 55 2.19 0.99 -7.69
CA ALA A 55 3.22 1.74 -8.41
C ALA A 55 3.52 3.05 -7.67
N VAL A 56 4.76 3.51 -7.80
CA VAL A 56 5.22 4.81 -7.30
C VAL A 56 5.73 5.60 -8.49
N ASP A 57 5.34 6.86 -8.61
CA ASP A 57 5.84 7.74 -9.65
C ASP A 57 7.08 8.54 -9.22
N GLU A 58 7.54 9.44 -10.09
CA GLU A 58 8.70 10.29 -9.81
C GLU A 58 8.42 11.37 -8.76
N THR A 59 7.16 11.71 -8.49
CA THR A 59 6.79 12.65 -7.42
C THR A 59 6.78 11.97 -6.05
N GLY A 60 6.68 10.64 -6.02
CA GLY A 60 6.60 9.82 -4.82
C GLY A 60 5.16 9.43 -4.47
N ASP A 61 4.22 9.73 -5.35
CA ASP A 61 2.82 9.38 -5.13
C ASP A 61 2.61 7.89 -5.40
N ILE A 62 1.77 7.27 -4.56
CA ILE A 62 1.54 5.84 -4.54
C ILE A 62 0.17 5.56 -5.17
N TYR A 63 0.20 4.74 -6.21
CA TYR A 63 -0.98 4.27 -6.93
C TYR A 63 -1.29 2.85 -6.52
N VAL A 64 -2.52 2.63 -6.06
CA VAL A 64 -2.97 1.34 -5.54
C VAL A 64 -4.11 0.81 -6.39
N ALA A 65 -3.97 -0.42 -6.86
CA ALA A 65 -5.05 -1.19 -7.45
C ALA A 65 -5.41 -2.34 -6.51
N ALA A 66 -6.64 -2.34 -6.01
CA ALA A 66 -7.19 -3.42 -5.20
C ALA A 66 -8.31 -4.14 -5.96
N LEU A 67 -8.45 -5.44 -5.71
CA LEU A 67 -9.55 -6.24 -6.22
C LEU A 67 -10.59 -6.37 -5.13
N GLY A 68 -11.82 -5.91 -5.36
CA GLY A 68 -12.93 -6.29 -4.52
C GLY A 68 -14.10 -6.75 -5.34
N GLY A 69 -14.64 -7.93 -5.02
CA GLY A 69 -15.83 -8.55 -5.61
C GLY A 69 -16.12 -8.13 -7.05
N SER A 70 -16.99 -7.13 -7.21
CA SER A 70 -17.47 -6.64 -8.51
C SER A 70 -16.82 -5.35 -9.06
N ALA A 71 -15.83 -4.76 -8.38
CA ALA A 71 -15.20 -3.51 -8.79
C ALA A 71 -13.72 -3.40 -8.39
N SER A 72 -12.87 -2.96 -9.33
CA SER A 72 -11.51 -2.51 -9.00
C SER A 72 -11.60 -1.22 -8.19
N VAL A 73 -11.00 -1.20 -7.00
CA VAL A 73 -10.88 0.03 -6.20
C VAL A 73 -9.53 0.67 -6.52
N TRP A 74 -9.57 1.96 -6.86
CA TRP A 74 -8.39 2.77 -7.12
C TRP A 74 -8.20 3.74 -5.97
N ALA A 75 -7.04 3.69 -5.32
CA ALA A 75 -6.67 4.66 -4.30
C ALA A 75 -5.40 5.38 -4.73
N PHE A 76 -5.41 6.69 -4.51
CA PHE A 76 -4.25 7.56 -4.63
C PHE A 76 -3.80 7.94 -3.23
N VAL A 77 -2.51 7.79 -2.96
CA VAL A 77 -1.95 8.16 -1.67
C VAL A 77 -0.68 8.97 -1.87
N SER A 78 -0.69 10.20 -1.36
CA SER A 78 0.47 11.08 -1.34
C SER A 78 1.09 11.07 0.06
N PRO A 79 2.26 10.45 0.26
CA PRO A 79 3.00 10.57 1.51
C PRO A 79 3.56 12.00 1.61
N GLN A 80 2.98 12.81 2.50
CA GLN A 80 3.52 14.14 2.87
C GLN A 80 4.76 14.00 3.76
#